data_AF-A0A3A3FS80-F1
#
_entry.id   AF-A0A3A3FS80-F1
#
_cell.length_a   1.000
_cell.length_b   1.000
_cell.length_c   1.000
_cell.angle_alpha   90.00
_cell.angle_beta   90.00
_cell.angle_gamma   90.00
#
_symmetry.space_group_name_H-M   'P 1'
#
loop_
_entity.id
_entity.type
_entity.pdbx_description
1 polymer ?
#
loop_
_entity_poly.entity_id
_entity_poly.type
_entity_poly.pdbx_seq_one_letter_code
_entity_poly.pdbx_strand_id
1 'polypeptide(L)'
;MDIDLQGERKKLKEAARFWAGDRAPSNFGFNATTVSLLELAGAPAEVIQSVEAKASPEPDEAVCYVWEENWQSFQFYLMVQSQWVIVTGLTNSVRVKLDYAGIGSAMWMDGIHRRDRKALFSDLRLIESAVLEYDGEKKR
;
A
#
# COMPACT_ATOMS: atom_id res chain seq x y z
N MET A 1 -2.18 28.31 8.36
CA MET A 1 -1.27 27.17 8.09
C MET A 1 -2.14 26.16 7.36
N ASP A 2 -2.19 26.24 6.03
CA ASP A 2 -2.89 25.24 5.22
C ASP A 2 -2.04 23.99 5.24
N ILE A 3 -2.40 23.09 6.14
CA ILE A 3 -1.83 21.76 6.25
C ILE A 3 -2.24 21.02 4.95
N ASP A 4 -1.28 20.44 4.23
CA ASP A 4 -1.50 19.76 2.94
C ASP A 4 -2.20 18.41 3.14
N LEU A 5 -3.48 18.50 3.50
CA LEU A 5 -4.39 17.36 3.72
C LEU A 5 -4.54 16.48 2.48
N GLN A 6 -4.19 17.00 1.29
CA GLN A 6 -4.28 16.29 0.03
C GLN A 6 -3.05 15.39 -0.21
N GLY A 7 -1.86 15.86 0.15
CA GLY A 7 -0.63 15.07 0.21
C GLY A 7 -0.71 13.94 1.25
N GLU A 8 -1.28 14.21 2.42
CA GLU A 8 -1.44 13.24 3.52
C GLU A 8 -2.24 12.01 3.09
N ARG A 9 -3.44 12.23 2.57
CA ARG A 9 -4.34 11.14 2.18
C ARG A 9 -3.79 10.34 1.00
N LYS A 10 -2.94 10.95 0.17
CA LYS A 10 -2.24 10.26 -0.91
C LYS A 10 -1.28 9.21 -0.36
N LYS A 11 -0.56 9.52 0.73
CA LYS A 11 0.35 8.57 1.38
C LYS A 11 -0.37 7.41 2.05
N LEU A 12 -1.56 7.65 2.61
CA LEU A 12 -2.39 6.56 3.13
C LEU A 12 -2.85 5.60 2.02
N LYS A 13 -3.20 6.12 0.84
CA LYS A 13 -3.55 5.29 -0.33
C LYS A 13 -2.34 4.51 -0.86
N GLU A 14 -1.16 5.12 -0.87
CA GLU A 14 0.09 4.47 -1.26
C GLU A 14 0.40 3.27 -0.34
N ALA A 15 0.27 3.46 0.98
CA ALA A 15 0.41 2.38 1.94
C ALA A 15 -0.65 1.28 1.76
N ALA A 16 -1.90 1.64 1.50
CA ALA A 16 -2.94 0.67 1.20
C ALA A 16 -2.58 -0.23 0.01
N ARG A 17 -2.11 0.37 -1.09
CA ARG A 17 -1.67 -0.36 -2.30
C ARG A 17 -0.46 -1.24 -2.02
N PHE A 18 0.52 -0.71 -1.31
CA PHE A 18 1.70 -1.46 -0.92
C PHE A 18 1.35 -2.76 -0.17
N TRP A 19 0.47 -2.66 0.84
CA TRP A 19 0.01 -3.81 1.61
C TRP A 19 -0.99 -4.70 0.86
N ALA A 20 -1.65 -4.19 -0.18
CA ALA A 20 -2.51 -4.99 -1.05
C ALA A 20 -1.74 -5.96 -1.95
N GLY A 21 -0.41 -5.78 -2.08
CA GLY A 21 0.45 -6.59 -2.91
C GLY A 21 1.31 -5.78 -3.89
N ASP A 22 1.17 -4.45 -3.92
CA ASP A 22 2.02 -3.55 -4.71
C ASP A 22 3.35 -3.32 -4.02
N ARG A 23 4.16 -4.38 -3.91
CA ARG A 23 5.50 -4.28 -3.31
C ARG A 23 6.50 -3.54 -4.20
N ALA A 24 6.07 -2.94 -5.31
CA ALA A 24 6.91 -2.06 -6.08
C ALA A 24 7.16 -0.79 -5.23
N PRO A 25 8.41 -0.50 -4.85
CA PRO A 25 8.70 0.81 -4.29
C PRO A 25 8.25 1.86 -5.30
N SER A 26 7.60 2.92 -4.82
CA SER A 26 7.12 4.05 -5.64
C SER A 26 8.25 4.85 -6.31
N ASN A 27 9.50 4.46 -6.06
CA ASN A 27 10.64 4.82 -6.87
C ASN A 27 11.09 3.60 -7.69
N PHE A 28 11.29 3.79 -9.00
CA PHE A 28 12.19 2.98 -9.80
C PHE A 28 13.59 3.05 -9.16
N GLY A 29 13.81 2.22 -8.14
CA GLY A 29 15.08 2.09 -7.45
C GLY A 29 15.97 1.18 -8.27
N PHE A 30 17.12 1.68 -8.67
CA PHE A 30 18.21 0.84 -9.13
C PHE A 30 18.67 -0.01 -7.95
N ASN A 31 18.48 -1.33 -8.04
CA ASN A 31 18.84 -2.33 -7.05
C ASN A 31 19.76 -3.39 -7.67
N ALA A 32 20.23 -4.33 -6.85
CA ALA A 32 21.10 -5.40 -7.33
C ALA A 32 20.48 -6.21 -8.48
N THR A 33 19.16 -6.44 -8.45
CA THR A 33 18.43 -7.15 -9.51
C THR A 33 18.45 -6.39 -10.85
N THR A 34 18.42 -5.06 -10.85
CA THR A 34 18.47 -4.25 -12.08
C THR A 34 19.87 -4.24 -12.70
N VAL A 35 20.93 -4.26 -11.87
CA VAL A 35 22.31 -4.41 -12.34
C VAL A 35 22.47 -5.76 -13.05
N SER A 36 22.03 -6.86 -12.44
CA SER A 36 22.11 -8.21 -13.04
C SER A 36 21.30 -8.34 -14.34
N LEU A 37 20.15 -7.67 -14.46
CA LEU A 37 19.37 -7.64 -15.70
C LEU A 37 20.08 -6.87 -16.82
N LEU A 38 20.75 -5.76 -16.50
CA LEU A 38 21.51 -4.97 -17.46
C LEU A 38 22.76 -5.69 -17.96
N GLU A 39 23.43 -6.45 -17.09
CA GLU A 39 24.52 -7.35 -17.46
C GLU A 39 24.05 -8.42 -18.44
N LEU A 40 22.93 -9.09 -18.14
CA LEU A 40 22.34 -10.12 -19.01
C LEU A 40 21.92 -9.55 -20.38
N ALA A 41 21.45 -8.30 -20.41
CA ALA A 41 21.07 -7.59 -21.62
C ALA A 41 22.28 -7.04 -22.42
N GLY A 42 23.51 -7.19 -21.93
CA GLY A 42 24.73 -6.74 -22.60
C GLY A 42 24.90 -5.22 -22.61
N ALA A 43 24.40 -4.52 -21.58
CA ALA A 43 24.55 -3.08 -21.47
C ALA A 43 26.05 -2.67 -21.38
N PRO A 44 26.45 -1.53 -21.96
CA PRO A 44 27.82 -1.02 -21.83
C PRO A 44 28.21 -0.81 -20.36
N ALA A 45 29.48 -1.07 -20.04
CA ALA A 45 30.00 -0.99 -18.67
C ALA A 45 29.79 0.38 -18.01
N GLU A 46 29.79 1.47 -18.79
CA GLU A 46 29.52 2.82 -18.30
C GLU A 46 28.08 3.00 -17.78
N VAL A 47 27.12 2.32 -18.41
CA VAL A 47 25.72 2.32 -17.97
C VAL A 47 25.58 1.53 -16.68
N ILE A 48 26.21 0.35 -16.60
CA ILE A 48 26.20 -0.50 -15.41
C ILE A 48 26.81 0.24 -14.21
N GLN A 49 27.97 0.87 -14.37
CA GLN A 49 28.62 1.65 -13.30
C GLN A 49 27.78 2.84 -12.85
N SER A 50 27.08 3.51 -13.76
CA SER A 50 26.18 4.61 -13.41
C SER A 50 24.98 4.16 -12.58
N VAL A 51 24.55 2.90 -12.76
CA VAL A 51 23.46 2.26 -12.04
C VAL A 51 23.97 1.75 -10.69
N GLU A 52 25.12 1.11 -10.64
CA GLU A 52 25.78 0.67 -9.40
C GLU A 52 26.08 1.86 -8.47
N ALA A 53 26.59 2.97 -8.99
CA ALA A 53 26.87 4.18 -8.20
C ALA A 53 25.61 4.84 -7.63
N LYS A 54 24.44 4.54 -8.20
CA LYS A 54 23.12 5.00 -7.76
C LYS A 54 22.33 3.92 -7.02
N ALA A 55 22.83 2.69 -6.99
CA ALA A 55 22.23 1.60 -6.26
C ALA A 55 22.47 1.85 -4.77
N SER A 56 21.40 2.18 -4.06
CA SER A 56 21.46 2.30 -2.61
C SER A 56 21.68 0.90 -2.02
N PRO A 57 22.56 0.72 -1.01
CA PRO A 57 22.59 -0.52 -0.25
C PRO A 57 21.20 -0.72 0.37
N GLU A 58 20.69 -1.94 0.23
CA GLU A 58 19.25 -2.26 0.27
C GLU A 58 18.50 -1.90 1.56
N PRO A 59 17.16 -1.85 1.48
CA PRO A 59 16.42 -3.03 1.95
C PRO A 59 15.64 -3.73 0.82
N ASP A 60 15.85 -5.04 0.69
CA ASP A 60 15.07 -5.99 -0.15
C ASP A 60 13.59 -6.07 0.30
N GLU A 61 13.29 -5.51 1.47
CA GLU A 61 11.93 -5.19 1.88
C GLU A 61 11.58 -3.82 1.32
N ALA A 62 10.77 -3.76 0.27
CA ALA A 62 10.22 -2.49 -0.18
C ALA A 62 9.59 -1.77 1.03
N VAL A 63 10.12 -0.59 1.38
CA VAL A 63 9.66 0.17 2.54
C VAL A 63 8.64 1.20 2.08
N CYS A 64 7.42 1.14 2.62
CA CYS A 64 6.42 2.16 2.39
C CYS A 64 6.26 3.03 3.64
N TYR A 65 6.49 4.33 3.47
CA TYR A 65 6.40 5.32 4.54
C TYR A 65 4.97 5.81 4.74
N VAL A 66 4.45 5.64 5.96
CA VAL A 66 3.16 6.20 6.41
C VAL A 66 3.45 7.43 7.26
N TRP A 67 2.76 8.54 6.99
CA TRP A 67 2.88 9.75 7.82
C TRP A 67 2.25 9.54 9.19
N GLU A 68 2.81 10.17 10.22
CA GLU A 68 2.42 9.99 11.63
C GLU A 68 0.91 10.21 11.85
N GLU A 69 0.33 11.19 11.17
CA GLU A 69 -1.11 11.53 11.26
C GLU A 69 -2.02 10.42 10.72
N ASN A 70 -1.52 9.66 9.74
CA ASN A 70 -2.23 8.53 9.14
C ASN A 70 -1.97 7.21 9.88
N TRP A 71 -1.02 7.20 10.84
CA TRP A 71 -0.55 5.98 11.48
C TRP A 71 -1.68 5.26 12.21
N GLN A 72 -2.54 6.00 12.92
CA GLN A 72 -3.69 5.42 13.61
C GLN A 72 -4.66 4.73 12.63
N SER A 73 -4.99 5.39 11.52
CA SER A 73 -5.89 4.85 10.49
C SER A 73 -5.30 3.62 9.81
N PHE A 74 -3.98 3.63 9.59
CA PHE A 74 -3.26 2.50 9.03
C PHE A 74 -3.17 1.31 9.99
N GLN A 75 -2.86 1.53 11.27
CA GLN A 75 -2.87 0.48 12.30
C GLN A 75 -4.26 -0.14 12.43
N PHE A 76 -5.32 0.68 12.40
CA PHE A 76 -6.68 0.19 12.42
C PHE A 76 -6.99 -0.67 11.18
N TYR A 77 -6.56 -0.25 9.99
CA TYR A 77 -6.66 -1.06 8.78
C TYR A 77 -5.98 -2.42 8.91
N LEU A 78 -4.75 -2.47 9.43
CA LEU A 78 -4.03 -3.74 9.65
C LEU A 78 -4.80 -4.67 10.60
N MET A 79 -5.48 -4.12 11.60
CA MET A 79 -6.31 -4.91 12.51
C MET A 79 -7.55 -5.50 11.82
N VAL A 80 -8.20 -4.74 10.93
CA VAL A 80 -9.41 -5.19 10.21
C VAL A 80 -9.13 -5.80 8.83
N GLN A 81 -7.87 -6.02 8.45
CA GLN A 81 -7.50 -6.51 7.12
C GLN A 81 -8.11 -7.88 6.78
N SER A 82 -8.52 -8.66 7.78
CA SER A 82 -9.19 -9.95 7.58
C SER A 82 -10.64 -9.83 7.14
N GLN A 83 -11.24 -8.63 7.23
CA GLN A 83 -12.67 -8.39 6.98
C GLN A 83 -12.99 -8.12 5.51
N TRP A 84 -12.08 -8.45 4.59
CA TRP A 84 -12.36 -8.37 3.15
C TRP A 84 -13.40 -9.43 2.76
N VAL A 85 -14.47 -8.97 2.11
CA VAL A 85 -15.40 -9.84 1.41
C VAL A 85 -14.73 -10.28 0.11
N ILE A 86 -14.40 -11.56 0.03
CA ILE A 86 -13.77 -12.18 -1.12
C ILE A 86 -14.83 -12.97 -1.90
N VAL A 87 -14.90 -12.75 -3.20
CA VAL A 87 -15.67 -13.58 -4.12
C VAL A 87 -14.70 -14.47 -4.89
N THR A 88 -14.90 -15.78 -4.78
CA THR A 88 -14.09 -16.78 -5.45
C THR A 88 -14.82 -17.32 -6.67
N GLY A 89 -14.22 -17.16 -7.84
CA GLY A 89 -14.61 -17.80 -9.10
C GLY A 89 -13.78 -19.05 -9.39
N LEU A 90 -14.01 -19.67 -10.55
CA LEU A 90 -13.31 -20.91 -10.95
C LEU A 90 -11.78 -20.77 -11.01
N THR A 91 -11.27 -19.59 -11.36
CA THR A 91 -9.84 -19.36 -11.64
C THR A 91 -9.19 -18.31 -10.75
N ASN A 92 -9.97 -17.48 -10.06
CA ASN A 92 -9.44 -16.41 -9.21
C ASN A 92 -10.32 -16.11 -8.00
N SER A 93 -9.69 -15.55 -6.97
CA SER A 93 -10.37 -14.95 -5.83
C SER A 93 -10.13 -13.45 -5.86
N VAL A 94 -11.18 -12.67 -5.60
CA VAL A 94 -11.14 -11.21 -5.73
C VAL A 94 -11.74 -10.59 -4.49
N ARG A 95 -11.04 -9.59 -3.92
CA ARG A 95 -11.61 -8.69 -2.92
C ARG A 95 -12.65 -7.76 -3.57
N VAL A 96 -13.85 -7.72 -2.99
CA VAL A 96 -14.94 -6.89 -3.52
C VAL A 96 -15.14 -5.63 -2.68
N LYS A 97 -15.11 -5.77 -1.36
CA LYS A 97 -15.33 -4.69 -0.39
C LYS A 97 -14.90 -5.13 1.00
N LEU A 98 -14.76 -4.19 1.92
CA LEU A 98 -14.68 -4.47 3.34
C LEU A 98 -16.08 -4.75 3.92
N ASP A 99 -16.17 -5.67 4.88
CA ASP A 99 -17.38 -5.84 5.67
C ASP A 99 -17.51 -4.73 6.72
N TYR A 100 -18.37 -3.75 6.42
CA TYR A 100 -18.60 -2.61 7.30
C TYR A 100 -19.27 -3.00 8.62
N ALA A 101 -20.02 -4.10 8.67
CA ALA A 101 -20.62 -4.59 9.91
C ALA A 101 -19.54 -5.19 10.84
N GLY A 102 -18.64 -6.01 10.27
CA GLY A 102 -17.44 -6.50 10.95
C GLY A 102 -16.54 -5.36 11.44
N ILE A 103 -16.29 -4.34 10.61
CA ILE A 103 -15.52 -3.15 11.01
C ILE A 103 -16.20 -2.40 12.15
N GLY A 104 -17.51 -2.16 12.06
CA GLY A 104 -18.26 -1.48 13.13
C GLY A 104 -18.15 -2.23 14.46
N SER A 105 -18.16 -3.56 14.41
CA SER A 105 -17.97 -4.43 15.57
C SER A 105 -16.54 -4.35 16.10
N ALA A 106 -15.53 -4.37 15.22
CA ALA A 106 -14.13 -4.21 15.58
C ALA A 106 -13.87 -2.84 16.27
N MET A 107 -14.41 -1.74 15.73
CA MET A 107 -14.32 -0.41 16.35
C MET A 107 -14.97 -0.37 17.75
N TRP A 108 -16.02 -1.15 17.96
CA TRP A 108 -16.68 -1.21 19.27
C TRP A 108 -15.87 -2.03 20.27
N MET A 109 -15.37 -3.20 19.87
CA MET A 109 -14.55 -4.08 20.72
C MET A 109 -13.20 -3.46 21.09
N ASP A 110 -12.59 -2.71 20.17
CA ASP A 110 -11.34 -1.98 20.38
C ASP A 110 -11.53 -0.75 21.29
N GLY A 111 -12.76 -0.38 21.62
CA GLY A 111 -13.06 0.75 22.51
C GLY A 111 -12.94 2.12 21.86
N ILE A 112 -12.96 2.20 20.53
CA ILE A 112 -12.83 3.47 19.79
C ILE A 112 -14.00 4.40 20.12
N HIS A 113 -13.68 5.61 20.57
CA HIS A 113 -14.66 6.62 20.92
C HIS A 113 -15.53 7.02 19.72
N ARG A 114 -16.84 7.21 19.97
CA ARG A 114 -17.83 7.52 18.91
C ARG A 114 -17.46 8.73 18.05
N ARG A 115 -16.77 9.72 18.62
CA ARG A 115 -16.31 10.92 17.90
C ARG A 115 -15.26 10.61 16.82
N ASP A 116 -14.41 9.62 17.05
CA ASP A 116 -13.26 9.30 16.20
C ASP A 116 -13.63 8.29 15.10
N ARG A 117 -14.70 7.51 15.32
CA ARG A 117 -15.20 6.50 14.37
C ARG A 117 -15.48 7.07 12.98
N LYS A 118 -16.03 8.29 12.90
CA LYS A 118 -16.37 8.90 11.60
C LYS A 118 -15.11 9.20 10.78
N ALA A 119 -14.06 9.70 11.42
CA ALA A 119 -12.79 9.99 10.76
C ALA A 119 -12.11 8.70 10.29
N LEU A 120 -11.97 7.73 11.20
CA LEU A 120 -11.38 6.42 10.88
C LEU A 120 -12.15 5.69 9.77
N PHE A 121 -13.48 5.75 9.79
CA PHE A 121 -14.28 5.16 8.73
C PHE A 121 -14.07 5.84 7.37
N SER A 122 -13.92 7.17 7.36
CA SER A 122 -13.59 7.90 6.13
C SER A 122 -12.24 7.47 5.57
N ASP A 123 -11.24 7.29 6.43
CA ASP A 123 -9.90 6.87 6.04
C ASP A 123 -9.88 5.43 5.53
N LEU A 124 -10.61 4.52 6.18
CA LEU A 124 -10.80 3.15 5.69
C LEU A 124 -11.43 3.10 4.30
N ARG A 125 -12.39 3.98 4.00
CA ARG A 125 -12.96 4.04 2.64
C ARG A 125 -11.94 4.50 1.61
N LEU A 126 -10.98 5.36 1.98
CA LEU A 126 -9.88 5.75 1.10
C LEU A 126 -8.93 4.59 0.84
N ILE A 127 -8.60 3.82 1.89
CA ILE A 127 -7.80 2.60 1.79
C ILE A 127 -8.52 1.57 0.90
N GLU A 128 -9.80 1.30 1.17
CA GLU A 128 -10.62 0.36 0.39
C GLU A 128 -10.61 0.70 -1.11
N SER A 129 -10.89 1.96 -1.46
CA SER A 129 -10.84 2.43 -2.85
C SER A 129 -9.47 2.17 -3.48
N ALA A 130 -8.39 2.49 -2.77
CA ALA A 130 -7.02 2.35 -3.29
C ALA A 130 -6.64 0.88 -3.52
N VAL A 131 -7.06 -0.03 -2.63
CA VAL A 131 -6.85 -1.48 -2.79
C VAL A 131 -7.64 -2.04 -3.96
N LEU A 132 -8.91 -1.63 -4.11
CA LEU A 132 -9.77 -2.11 -5.19
C LEU A 132 -9.33 -1.60 -6.56
N GLU A 133 -8.83 -0.36 -6.65
CA GLU A 133 -8.21 0.18 -7.86
C GLU A 133 -7.01 -0.68 -8.29
N TYR A 134 -6.12 -1.01 -7.36
CA TYR A 134 -4.97 -1.86 -7.63
C TYR A 134 -5.35 -3.27 -8.08
N ASP A 135 -6.31 -3.91 -7.40
CA ASP A 135 -6.81 -5.24 -7.78
C ASP A 135 -7.49 -5.21 -9.17
N GLY A 136 -8.09 -4.09 -9.55
CA GLY A 136 -8.67 -3.87 -10.88
C GLY A 136 -7.62 -3.70 -11.98
N GLU A 137 -6.53 -2.99 -11.68
CA GLU A 137 -5.38 -2.80 -12.59
C GLU A 137 -4.68 -4.14 -12.89
N LYS A 138 -4.48 -5.00 -11.89
CA LYS A 138 -3.84 -6.32 -12.06
C LYS A 138 -4.62 -7.33 -12.91
N LYS A 139 -5.90 -7.08 -13.18
CA LYS A 139 -6.76 -7.98 -13.95
C LYS A 139 -6.80 -7.68 -15.45
N ARG A 140 -6.30 -6.51 -15.87
CA ARG A 140 -6.20 -6.15 -17.29
C ARG A 140 -4.97 -6.75 -17.93
#